data_AF-A0A3D2UXG3-F1
#
_entry.id   AF-A0A3D2UXG3-F1
#
_cell.length_a   1.000
_cell.length_b   1.000
_cell.length_c   1.000
_cell.angle_alpha   90.00
_cell.angle_beta   90.00
_cell.angle_gamma   90.00
#
_symmetry.space_group_name_H-M   'P 1'
#
loop_
_entity.id
_entity.type
_entity.pdbx_description
1 polymer ?
#
loop_
_entity_poly.entity_id
_entity_poly.type
_entity_poly.pdbx_seq_one_letter_code
_entity_poly.pdbx_strand_id
1 'polypeptide(L)' 'MFYETKVLDAYGNLKKIVSTQELHTRHWRIFQQLEERKVFLPKTTFPKKVREKKTKAYWRLT' A
#
# COMPACT_ATOMS: atom_id res chain seq x y z
N MET A 1 -25.93 12.15 5.92
CA MET A 1 -25.68 11.67 7.30
C MET A 1 -24.18 11.46 7.44
N PHE A 2 -23.54 12.08 8.43
CA PHE A 2 -22.08 12.02 8.61
C PHE A 2 -21.77 11.17 9.85
N TYR A 3 -20.77 10.30 9.75
CA TYR A 3 -20.34 9.43 10.83
C TYR A 3 -18.98 9.87 11.36
N GLU A 4 -18.79 9.74 12.67
CA GLU A 4 -17.52 10.01 13.32
C GLU A 4 -17.05 8.77 14.04
N THR A 5 -15.76 8.45 13.89
CA THR A 5 -15.10 7.33 14.57
C THR A 5 -14.05 7.88 15.52
N LYS A 6 -14.15 7.49 16.80
CA LYS A 6 -13.15 7.81 17.81
C LYS A 6 -12.06 6.74 17.78
N VAL A 7 -10.82 7.18 17.61
CA VAL A 7 -9.62 6.35 17.74
C VAL A 7 -9.08 6.54 19.14
N LEU A 8 -9.12 5.47 19.93
CA LEU A 8 -8.58 5.43 21.27
C LEU A 8 -7.17 4.81 21.24
N ASP A 9 -6.36 5.17 22.22
CA ASP A 9 -5.08 4.52 22.47
C ASP A 9 -5.28 3.20 23.26
N ALA A 10 -4.21 2.43 23.46
CA ALA A 10 -4.25 1.15 24.19
C ALA A 10 -4.81 1.28 25.62
N TYR A 11 -4.68 2.47 26.23
CA TYR A 11 -5.18 2.80 27.56
C TYR A 11 -6.62 3.35 27.56
N GLY A 12 -7.30 3.36 26.40
CA GLY A 12 -8.66 3.90 26.27
C GLY A 12 -8.73 5.43 26.17
N ASN A 13 -7.59 6.13 26.19
CA ASN A 13 -7.53 7.57 26.03
C ASN A 13 -7.84 8.00 24.59
N LEU A 14 -8.60 9.07 24.40
CA LEU A 14 -8.94 9.58 23.08
C LEU A 14 -7.70 10.14 22.39
N LYS A 15 -7.30 9.53 21.28
CA LYS A 15 -6.13 9.93 20.50
C LYS A 15 -6.51 10.80 19.32
N LYS A 16 -7.62 10.46 18.65
CA LYS A 16 -8.10 11.18 17.46
C LYS A 16 -9.57 10.93 17.22
N ILE A 17 -10.27 11.90 16.63
CA ILE A 17 -11.60 11.70 16.04
C ILE A 17 -11.44 11.80 14.52
N VAL A 18 -12.05 10.87 13.80
CA VAL A 18 -12.00 10.80 12.33
C VAL A 18 -13.43 10.87 11.81
N SER A 19 -13.77 11.94 11.10
CA SER A 19 -15.09 12.09 10.48
C SER A 19 -15.09 11.57 9.04
N THR A 20 -16.23 11.04 8.60
CA THR A 20 -16.42 10.61 7.21
C THR A 20 -16.25 11.76 6.22
N GLN A 21 -16.62 12.98 6.62
CA GLN A 21 -16.42 14.17 5.79
C GLN A 21 -14.94 14.48 5.61
N GLU A 22 -14.16 14.46 6.70
CA GLU A 22 -12.73 14.71 6.64
C GLU A 22 -11.98 13.62 5.85
N LEU A 23 -12.35 12.35 6.02
CA LEU A 23 -11.82 11.24 5.23
C LEU A 23 -12.14 11.40 3.74
N HIS A 24 -13.39 11.73 3.42
CA HIS A 24 -13.83 11.92 2.04
C HIS A 24 -13.07 13.06 1.37
N THR A 25 -12.95 14.21 2.02
CA THR A 25 -12.18 15.36 1.49
C THR A 25 -10.71 15.02 1.30
N ARG A 26 -10.08 14.30 2.26
CA ARG A 26 -8.70 13.84 2.13
C ARG A 26 -8.52 12.85 0.98
N HIS A 27 -9.40 11.86 0.88
CA HIS A 27 -9.37 10.85 -0.17
C HIS A 27 -9.53 11.51 -1.55
N TRP A 28 -10.48 12.43 -1.70
CA TRP A 28 -10.69 13.14 -2.96
C TRP A 28 -9.49 14.01 -3.34
N ARG A 29 -8.90 14.73 -2.38
CA ARG A 29 -7.71 15.57 -2.63
C ARG A 29 -6.49 14.73 -3.04
N ILE A 30 -6.27 13.58 -2.40
CA ILE A 30 -5.20 12.65 -2.77
C ILE A 30 -5.46 12.07 -4.16
N PHE A 31 -6.71 11.70 -4.46
CA PHE A 31 -7.10 11.17 -5.75
C PHE A 31 -6.85 12.19 -6.88
N GLN A 32 -7.29 13.44 -6.71
CA GLN A 32 -7.02 14.51 -7.68
C GLN A 32 -5.52 14.75 -7.89
N GLN A 33 -4.73 14.77 -6.80
CA GLN A 33 -3.27 14.91 -6.92
C GLN A 33 -2.61 13.72 -7.64
N LEU A 34 -3.14 12.50 -7.48
CA LEU A 34 -2.63 11.31 -8.17
C LEU A 34 -3.04 11.29 -9.65
N GLU A 35 -4.25 11.75 -9.96
CA GLU A 35 -4.79 11.89 -11.31
C GLU A 35 -4.00 12.96 -12.09
N GLU A 36 -3.79 14.15 -11.51
CA GLU A 36 -2.97 15.23 -12.08
C GLU A 36 -1.53 14.79 -12.34
N ARG A 37 -0.97 13.90 -11.49
CA ARG A 37 0.41 13.41 -11.64
C ARG A 37 0.57 12.31 -12.70
N LYS A 38 -0.49 11.80 -13.34
CA LYS A 38 -0.43 10.68 -14.31
C LYS A 38 0.36 9.44 -13.81
N VAL A 39 0.41 9.19 -12.49
CA VAL A 39 1.13 8.03 -11.90
C VAL A 39 0.20 6.84 -11.65
N PHE A 40 -1.01 6.85 -12.20
CA PHE A 40 -1.90 5.69 -12.14
C PHE A 40 -1.46 4.62 -13.15
N LEU A 41 -0.25 4.08 -12.95
CA LEU A 41 0.15 2.82 -13.56
C LEU A 41 -0.50 1.71 -12.72
N PRO A 42 -1.51 0.99 -13.23
CA PRO A 42 -2.01 -0.18 -12.54
C PRO A 42 -0.83 -1.11 -12.28
N LYS A 43 -0.66 -1.57 -11.03
CA LYS A 43 0.33 -2.58 -10.66
C LYS A 43 -0.10 -3.95 -11.23
N THR A 44 -0.15 -4.07 -12.56
CA THR A 44 -0.33 -5.35 -13.26
C THR A 44 0.97 -5.70 -13.96
N THR A 45 2.02 -5.96 -13.18
CA THR A 45 3.12 -6.82 -13.62
C THR A 45 3.93 -7.21 -12.39
N PHE A 46 3.53 -8.29 -11.73
CA PHE A 46 4.45 -9.01 -10.85
C PHE A 46 5.57 -9.59 -11.74
N PRO A 47 6.85 -9.24 -11.55
CA PRO A 47 7.92 -9.92 -12.28
C PRO A 47 7.99 -11.36 -11.78
N LYS A 48 7.64 -12.30 -12.64
CA LYS A 48 7.75 -13.74 -12.41
C LYS A 48 9.23 -14.06 -12.17
N LYS A 49 9.65 -14.19 -10.90
CA LYS A 49 11.00 -14.65 -10.53
C LYS A 49 11.17 -16.09 -11.00
N VAL A 50 11.67 -16.29 -12.23
CA VAL A 50 12.19 -17.58 -12.66
C VAL A 50 13.59 -17.71 -12.09
N ARG A 51 13.70 -18.47 -11.00
CA ARG A 51 14.97 -18.78 -10.33
C ARG A 51 15.64 -19.92 -11.09
N GLU A 52 16.38 -19.63 -12.15
CA GLU A 52 17.27 -20.62 -12.76
C GLU A 52 18.41 -20.93 -11.77
N LYS A 53 18.31 -22.07 -11.07
CA LYS A 53 19.46 -22.68 -10.39
C LYS A 53 20.31 -23.40 -11.44
N LYS A 54 21.35 -22.76 -11.98
CA LYS A 54 22.42 -23.47 -12.68
C LYS A 54 23.41 -24.00 -11.66
N THR A 55 23.16 -25.21 -11.19
CA THR A 55 24.14 -26.03 -10.47
C THR A 55 25.22 -26.45 -11.46
N LYS A 56 26.35 -25.73 -11.54
CA LYS A 56 27.57 -26.30 -12.11
C LYS A 56 28.29 -27.04 -11.00
N ALA A 57 28.03 -28.34 -10.92
CA ALA A 57 28.84 -29.27 -10.16
C ALA A 57 30.23 -29.34 -10.82
N TYR A 58 31.19 -28.57 -10.30
CA TYR A 58 32.57 -29.03 -10.29
C TYR A 58 32.57 -30.29 -9.42
N TRP A 59 32.86 -31.47 -9.98
CA TRP A 59 33.56 -32.61 -9.35
C TRP A 59 33.58 -33.82 -10.30
N ARG A 60 34.71 -34.55 -10.25
CA ARG A 60 35.22 -35.65 -11.12
C ARG A 60 36.01 -35.11 -12.31
N LEU A 61 37.35 -34.99 -12.30
CA LEU A 61 38.39 -35.93 -11.86
C LEU A 61 38.12 -37.37 -12.35
N THR A 62 38.51 -37.62 -13.59
CA THR A 62 39.29 -38.79 -14.05
C THR A 62 39.95 -38.39 -15.36
#